data_AF-A0A4R9G684-F1
#
_entry.id   AF-A0A4R9G684-F1
#
_cell.length_a   1.000
_cell.length_b   1.000
_cell.length_c   1.000
_cell.angle_alpha   90.00
_cell.angle_beta   90.00
_cell.angle_gamma   90.00
#
_symmetry.space_group_name_H-M   'P 1'
#
loop_
_entity.id
_entity.type
_entity.pdbx_description
1 polymer ?
#
loop_
_entity_poly.entity_id
_entity_poly.type
_entity_poly.pdbx_seq_one_letter_code
_entity_poly.pdbx_strand_id
1 'polypeptide(L)'
;MFQERTIEKIRGIWKTFDLSLGIPPIDKQHLWLIGILVDLEEKFGNETGAKLREEFTESLNKTLDYTLEHFSLEEKLLEKAGFPKLGHHRLQHIRFISALKRRMNENFEENFERAAFDLMKNLKKWLFVHILNEDKGYLEWLKVEKNYHNYDWIEDDLRHSHYYEEIQSLYEKVILSKKQNISKEFIDIGEQNLKAISELWYRYKLKTGIAIVDIQHLWLLHLIVRTEKVYKQRLKQEIDSSELSDELRDLIQSLIEYIREHFNTEEAIMNRFNYLGEKNHIKQHERFNILIADLTDRTESGDLEAIAKLLQDLKEWLISHIAVEDKKLFYFFRSRLPEVNDYVRRLNKEEKIHIWKEAVMIYKLLVDYEDISDSKHLSRQQH
;
A
#
# COMPACT_ATOMS: atom_id res chain seq x y z
N MET A 1 -14.92 7.89 21.24
CA MET A 1 -14.88 8.86 20.12
C MET A 1 -13.41 9.13 19.78
N PHE A 2 -13.02 9.08 18.50
CA PHE A 2 -11.61 9.24 18.09
C PHE A 2 -11.07 10.66 18.34
N GLN A 3 -9.77 10.75 18.65
CA GLN A 3 -9.05 12.02 18.76
C GLN A 3 -8.90 12.69 17.39
N GLU A 4 -8.71 14.02 17.36
CA GLU A 4 -8.58 14.77 16.10
C GLU A 4 -7.43 14.25 15.22
N ARG A 5 -6.28 13.93 15.83
CA ARG A 5 -5.13 13.35 15.12
C ARG A 5 -5.47 12.04 14.43
N THR A 6 -6.22 11.16 15.11
CA THR A 6 -6.70 9.89 14.56
C THR A 6 -7.63 10.14 13.37
N ILE A 7 -8.52 11.14 13.46
CA ILE A 7 -9.43 11.53 12.37
C ILE A 7 -8.65 12.06 11.17
N GLU A 8 -7.64 12.91 11.37
CA GLU A 8 -6.77 13.41 10.29
C GLU A 8 -6.03 12.26 9.57
N LYS A 9 -5.59 11.23 10.31
CA LYS A 9 -5.00 10.02 9.75
C LYS A 9 -6.01 9.20 8.95
N ILE A 10 -7.20 8.94 9.50
CA ILE A 10 -8.29 8.24 8.79
C ILE A 10 -8.65 8.99 7.50
N ARG A 11 -8.74 10.32 7.55
CA ARG A 11 -9.02 11.16 6.37
C ARG A 11 -7.92 11.06 5.32
N GLY A 12 -6.65 11.05 5.76
CA GLY A 12 -5.49 10.85 4.88
C GLY A 12 -5.54 9.49 4.16
N ILE A 13 -5.81 8.43 4.91
CA ILE A 13 -5.99 7.06 4.37
C ILE A 13 -7.14 7.03 3.36
N TRP A 14 -8.33 7.49 3.75
CA TRP A 14 -9.55 7.43 2.93
C TRP A 14 -9.36 8.07 1.56
N LYS A 15 -8.77 9.27 1.55
CA LYS A 15 -8.52 10.04 0.33
C LYS A 15 -7.43 9.39 -0.53
N THR A 16 -6.28 9.08 0.08
CA THR A 16 -5.11 8.52 -0.62
C THR A 16 -5.40 7.25 -1.40
N PHE A 17 -6.15 6.34 -0.79
CA PHE A 17 -6.44 5.05 -1.40
C PHE A 17 -7.73 5.05 -2.20
N ASP A 18 -8.49 6.15 -2.21
CA ASP A 18 -9.78 6.25 -2.90
C ASP A 18 -10.71 5.12 -2.47
N LEU A 19 -10.97 4.98 -1.17
CA LEU A 19 -11.73 3.85 -0.60
C LEU A 19 -13.26 4.03 -0.69
N SER A 20 -13.72 5.10 -1.33
CA SER A 20 -15.14 5.36 -1.56
C SER A 20 -15.68 4.52 -2.72
N LEU A 21 -16.86 3.96 -2.49
CA LEU A 21 -17.69 3.32 -3.50
C LEU A 21 -18.70 4.30 -4.11
N GLY A 22 -18.92 5.44 -3.47
CA GLY A 22 -20.02 6.35 -3.80
C GLY A 22 -21.39 5.84 -3.35
N ILE A 23 -21.40 4.85 -2.44
CA ILE A 23 -22.60 4.28 -1.82
C ILE A 23 -22.57 4.70 -0.34
N PRO A 24 -23.23 5.81 0.07
CA PRO A 24 -22.98 6.43 1.37
C PRO A 24 -23.12 5.50 2.58
N PRO A 25 -24.13 4.60 2.66
CA PRO A 25 -24.21 3.67 3.78
C PRO A 25 -23.05 2.66 3.83
N ILE A 26 -22.53 2.20 2.69
CA ILE A 26 -21.37 1.30 2.64
C ILE A 26 -20.08 2.08 2.96
N ASP A 27 -19.93 3.29 2.42
CA ASP A 27 -18.78 4.16 2.72
C ASP A 27 -18.69 4.50 4.22
N LYS A 28 -19.85 4.69 4.88
CA LYS A 28 -19.94 4.80 6.35
C LYS A 28 -19.37 3.55 7.04
N GLN A 29 -19.74 2.36 6.58
CA GLN A 29 -19.23 1.13 7.16
C GLN A 29 -17.73 0.93 6.93
N HIS A 30 -17.23 1.23 5.72
CA HIS A 30 -15.81 1.16 5.40
C HIS A 30 -14.99 2.12 6.26
N LEU A 31 -15.45 3.38 6.43
CA LEU A 31 -14.80 4.34 7.30
C LEU A 31 -14.71 3.86 8.74
N TRP A 32 -15.76 3.21 9.26
CA TRP A 32 -15.73 2.64 10.60
C TRP A 32 -14.75 1.47 10.74
N LEU A 33 -14.70 0.56 9.76
CA LEU A 33 -13.68 -0.51 9.72
C LEU A 33 -12.26 0.05 9.72
N ILE A 34 -12.00 1.09 8.92
CA ILE A 34 -10.71 1.80 8.92
C ILE A 34 -10.45 2.43 10.28
N GLY A 35 -11.45 3.07 10.90
CA GLY A 35 -11.35 3.65 12.23
C GLY A 35 -10.96 2.64 13.29
N ILE A 36 -11.57 1.46 13.30
CA ILE A 36 -11.21 0.35 14.20
C ILE A 36 -9.75 -0.07 14.00
N LEU A 37 -9.28 -0.17 12.76
CA LEU A 37 -7.91 -0.59 12.46
C LEU A 37 -6.86 0.47 12.81
N VAL A 38 -7.20 1.76 12.66
CA VAL A 38 -6.32 2.85 13.08
C VAL A 38 -6.23 2.91 14.60
N ASP A 39 -7.35 2.75 15.31
CA ASP A 39 -7.39 2.67 16.78
C ASP A 39 -6.57 1.50 17.30
N LEU A 40 -6.70 0.33 16.68
CA LEU A 40 -5.90 -0.85 16.99
C LEU A 40 -4.40 -0.58 16.86
N GLU A 41 -3.97 0.12 15.80
CA GLU A 41 -2.57 0.47 15.59
C GLU A 41 -2.05 1.49 16.60
N GLU A 42 -2.85 2.50 16.94
CA GLU A 42 -2.46 3.52 17.92
C GLU A 42 -2.27 2.90 19.31
N LYS A 43 -3.17 2.00 19.72
CA LYS A 43 -3.03 1.23 20.98
C LYS A 43 -1.80 0.34 20.96
N PHE A 44 -1.55 -0.35 19.84
CA PHE A 44 -0.40 -1.22 19.68
C PHE A 44 0.95 -0.47 19.77
N GLY A 45 0.99 0.81 19.37
CA GLY A 45 2.20 1.63 19.47
C GLY A 45 2.49 2.21 20.86
N ASN A 46 1.52 2.20 21.77
CA ASN A 46 1.60 2.92 23.05
C ASN A 46 1.62 2.00 24.28
N GLU A 47 1.15 0.77 24.18
CA GLU A 47 0.99 -0.16 25.30
C GLU A 47 1.90 -1.38 25.19
N THR A 48 2.21 -2.04 26.32
CA THR A 48 3.03 -3.27 26.34
C THR A 48 2.47 -4.28 27.34
N GLY A 49 2.89 -5.55 27.21
CA GLY A 49 2.56 -6.59 28.18
C GLY A 49 1.06 -6.92 28.30
N ALA A 50 0.56 -7.06 29.54
CA ALA A 50 -0.80 -7.52 29.79
C ALA A 50 -1.89 -6.54 29.29
N LYS A 51 -1.66 -5.24 29.43
CA LYS A 51 -2.60 -4.21 28.99
C LYS A 51 -2.75 -4.18 27.47
N LEU A 52 -1.63 -4.29 26.75
CA LEU A 52 -1.64 -4.44 25.29
C LEU A 52 -2.49 -5.65 24.87
N ARG A 53 -2.36 -6.78 25.58
CA ARG A 53 -3.13 -7.99 25.29
C ARG A 53 -4.62 -7.80 25.47
N GLU A 54 -5.03 -7.16 26.55
CA GLU A 54 -6.44 -6.83 26.84
C GLU A 54 -7.03 -5.92 25.76
N GLU A 55 -6.40 -4.77 25.51
CA GLU A 55 -6.87 -3.78 24.53
C GLU A 55 -6.89 -4.32 23.10
N PHE A 56 -5.89 -5.12 22.73
CA PHE A 56 -5.84 -5.77 21.42
C PHE A 56 -6.97 -6.79 21.27
N THR A 57 -7.23 -7.60 22.31
CA THR A 57 -8.30 -8.60 22.28
C THR A 57 -9.68 -7.95 22.16
N GLU A 58 -9.92 -6.88 22.93
CA GLU A 58 -11.16 -6.09 22.84
C GLU A 58 -11.36 -5.52 21.43
N SER A 59 -10.32 -4.88 20.89
CA SER A 59 -10.37 -4.27 19.56
C SER A 59 -10.54 -5.31 18.44
N LEU A 60 -9.99 -6.50 18.63
CA LEU A 60 -10.12 -7.62 17.69
C LEU A 60 -11.53 -8.23 17.71
N ASN A 61 -12.15 -8.35 18.89
CA ASN A 61 -13.56 -8.73 19.02
C ASN A 61 -14.45 -7.71 18.30
N LYS A 62 -14.24 -6.42 18.56
CA LYS A 62 -14.94 -5.33 17.85
C LYS A 62 -14.76 -5.40 16.33
N THR A 63 -13.55 -5.72 15.86
CA THR A 63 -13.28 -5.92 14.44
C THR A 63 -14.09 -7.09 13.87
N LEU A 64 -14.11 -8.24 14.55
CA LEU A 64 -14.85 -9.42 14.12
C LEU A 64 -16.36 -9.14 14.08
N ASP A 65 -16.91 -8.57 15.15
CA ASP A 65 -18.34 -8.30 15.28
C ASP A 65 -18.81 -7.36 14.16
N TYR A 66 -18.10 -6.25 13.96
CA TYR A 66 -18.50 -5.28 12.96
C TYR A 66 -18.26 -5.77 11.52
N THR A 67 -17.24 -6.58 11.28
CA THR A 67 -17.01 -7.21 9.97
C THR A 67 -18.20 -8.09 9.59
N LEU A 68 -18.76 -8.86 10.54
CA LEU A 68 -19.93 -9.70 10.30
C LEU A 68 -21.17 -8.87 9.95
N GLU A 69 -21.41 -7.77 10.65
CA GLU A 69 -22.50 -6.82 10.35
C GLU A 69 -22.34 -6.23 8.94
N HIS A 70 -21.14 -5.76 8.59
CA HIS A 70 -20.84 -5.20 7.29
C HIS A 70 -21.05 -6.20 6.16
N PHE A 71 -20.47 -7.40 6.24
CA PHE A 71 -20.64 -8.44 5.21
C PHE A 71 -22.09 -8.85 5.04
N SER A 72 -22.85 -8.97 6.13
CA SER A 72 -24.27 -9.28 6.06
C SER A 72 -25.04 -8.21 5.24
N LEU A 73 -24.78 -6.93 5.50
CA LEU A 73 -25.44 -5.83 4.77
C LEU A 73 -25.01 -5.78 3.30
N GLU A 74 -23.72 -5.91 3.03
CA GLU A 74 -23.18 -5.90 1.67
C GLU A 74 -23.69 -7.10 0.86
N GLU A 75 -23.71 -8.30 1.42
CA GLU A 75 -24.24 -9.48 0.73
C GLU A 75 -25.73 -9.35 0.43
N LYS A 76 -26.52 -8.75 1.33
CA LYS A 76 -27.94 -8.43 1.05
C LYS A 76 -28.06 -7.44 -0.12
N LEU A 77 -27.19 -6.44 -0.18
CA LEU A 77 -27.12 -5.47 -1.29
C LEU A 77 -26.86 -6.20 -2.62
N LEU A 78 -25.81 -7.02 -2.66
CA LEU A 78 -25.41 -7.75 -3.86
C LEU A 78 -26.44 -8.81 -4.30
N GLU A 79 -27.10 -9.46 -3.35
CA GLU A 79 -28.17 -10.41 -3.60
C GLU A 79 -29.40 -9.73 -4.23
N LYS A 80 -29.85 -8.61 -3.66
CA LYS A 80 -30.94 -7.81 -4.21
C LYS A 80 -30.60 -7.23 -5.58
N ALA A 81 -29.32 -6.92 -5.83
CA ALA A 81 -28.85 -6.45 -7.14
C ALA A 81 -28.63 -7.58 -8.15
N GLY A 82 -28.78 -8.86 -7.77
CA GLY A 82 -28.55 -10.00 -8.66
C GLY A 82 -27.09 -10.12 -9.14
N PHE A 83 -26.12 -9.71 -8.32
CA PHE A 83 -24.71 -9.68 -8.71
C PHE A 83 -24.19 -11.09 -9.08
N PRO A 84 -23.75 -11.34 -10.33
CA PRO A 84 -23.42 -12.69 -10.81
C PRO A 84 -22.30 -13.38 -10.04
N LYS A 85 -21.38 -12.60 -9.45
CA LYS A 85 -20.23 -13.12 -8.71
C LYS A 85 -20.46 -13.19 -7.19
N LEU A 86 -21.71 -13.03 -6.71
CA LEU A 86 -22.04 -13.08 -5.28
C LEU A 86 -21.51 -14.32 -4.57
N GLY A 87 -21.59 -15.50 -5.19
CA GLY A 87 -21.05 -16.73 -4.60
C GLY A 87 -19.52 -16.70 -4.39
N HIS A 88 -18.79 -16.04 -5.29
CA HIS A 88 -17.35 -15.81 -5.12
C HIS A 88 -17.08 -14.84 -3.97
N HIS A 89 -17.83 -13.72 -3.91
CA HIS A 89 -17.74 -12.71 -2.87
C HIS A 89 -17.96 -13.31 -1.47
N ARG A 90 -19.07 -14.03 -1.28
CA ARG A 90 -19.39 -14.78 -0.04
C ARG A 90 -18.28 -15.73 0.39
N LEU A 91 -17.65 -16.42 -0.55
CA LEU A 91 -16.55 -17.34 -0.23
C LEU A 91 -15.33 -16.59 0.33
N GLN A 92 -15.06 -15.38 -0.13
CA GLN A 92 -13.98 -14.55 0.42
C GLN A 92 -14.29 -14.13 1.86
N HIS A 93 -15.51 -13.68 2.13
CA HIS A 93 -15.98 -13.33 3.48
C HIS A 93 -15.86 -14.51 4.45
N ILE A 94 -16.38 -15.68 4.06
CA ILE A 94 -16.34 -16.89 4.89
C ILE A 94 -14.90 -17.26 5.22
N ARG A 95 -13.98 -17.17 4.24
CA ARG A 95 -12.56 -17.45 4.46
C ARG A 95 -11.91 -16.44 5.40
N PHE A 96 -12.23 -15.16 5.27
CA PHE A 96 -11.73 -14.11 6.13
C PHE A 96 -12.16 -14.33 7.59
N ILE A 97 -13.47 -14.49 7.82
CA ILE A 97 -14.02 -14.75 9.16
C ILE A 97 -13.44 -16.02 9.78
N SER A 98 -13.32 -17.10 8.99
CA SER A 98 -12.75 -18.36 9.47
C SER A 98 -11.28 -18.21 9.86
N ALA A 99 -10.51 -17.45 9.08
CA ALA A 99 -9.11 -17.16 9.39
C ALA A 99 -8.98 -16.29 10.65
N LEU A 100 -9.81 -15.25 10.78
CA LEU A 100 -9.82 -14.35 11.93
C LEU A 100 -10.18 -15.10 13.22
N LYS A 101 -11.27 -15.86 13.23
CA LYS A 101 -11.67 -16.69 14.38
C LYS A 101 -10.59 -17.70 14.78
N ARG A 102 -9.93 -18.33 13.80
CA ARG A 102 -8.81 -19.24 14.08
C ARG A 102 -7.66 -18.51 14.78
N ARG A 103 -7.26 -17.33 14.26
CA ARG A 103 -6.19 -16.51 14.85
C ARG A 103 -6.53 -16.01 16.26
N MET A 104 -7.80 -15.70 16.53
CA MET A 104 -8.26 -15.29 17.87
C MET A 104 -8.17 -16.42 18.91
N ASN A 105 -8.33 -17.67 18.47
CA ASN A 105 -8.27 -18.85 19.34
C ASN A 105 -6.85 -19.42 19.48
N GLU A 106 -5.85 -18.86 18.78
CA GLU A 106 -4.45 -19.26 18.92
C GLU A 106 -3.89 -18.67 20.23
N ASN A 107 -3.47 -19.54 21.17
CA ASN A 107 -2.79 -19.10 22.38
C ASN A 107 -1.39 -18.57 22.03
N PHE A 108 -1.21 -17.26 22.05
CA PHE A 108 0.11 -16.63 21.88
C PHE A 108 0.84 -16.56 23.24
N GLU A 109 1.37 -17.68 23.71
CA GLU A 109 2.07 -17.72 25.01
C GLU A 109 3.51 -17.18 24.93
N GLU A 110 4.26 -17.45 23.86
CA GLU A 110 5.68 -17.06 23.79
C GLU A 110 5.97 -15.82 22.91
N ASN A 111 5.02 -15.29 22.15
CA ASN A 111 5.26 -14.12 21.28
C ASN A 111 3.99 -13.35 20.86
N PHE A 112 3.17 -12.94 21.82
CA PHE A 112 1.91 -12.22 21.55
C PHE A 112 2.11 -10.95 20.74
N GLU A 113 3.09 -10.12 21.07
CA GLU A 113 3.31 -8.84 20.38
C GLU A 113 3.55 -9.05 18.89
N ARG A 114 4.45 -9.98 18.52
CA ARG A 114 4.69 -10.31 17.12
C ARG A 114 3.44 -10.83 16.43
N ALA A 115 2.71 -11.73 17.06
CA ALA A 115 1.53 -12.32 16.46
C ALA A 115 0.36 -11.32 16.31
N ALA A 116 0.19 -10.44 17.29
CA ALA A 116 -0.77 -9.35 17.26
C ALA A 116 -0.42 -8.32 16.18
N PHE A 117 0.87 -7.97 16.04
CA PHE A 117 1.37 -7.14 14.95
C PHE A 117 1.09 -7.77 13.58
N ASP A 118 1.42 -9.06 13.41
CA ASP A 118 1.19 -9.80 12.17
C ASP A 118 -0.31 -9.89 11.84
N LEU A 119 -1.18 -10.09 12.83
CA LEU A 119 -2.62 -10.12 12.63
C LEU A 119 -3.19 -8.75 12.25
N MET A 120 -2.78 -7.67 12.94
CA MET A 120 -3.17 -6.30 12.59
C MET A 120 -2.78 -5.96 11.15
N LYS A 121 -1.56 -6.34 10.75
CA LYS A 121 -1.05 -6.18 9.37
C LYS A 121 -1.96 -6.91 8.36
N ASN A 122 -2.34 -8.15 8.66
CA ASN A 122 -3.20 -8.96 7.80
C ASN A 122 -4.64 -8.42 7.69
N LEU A 123 -5.20 -7.91 8.79
CA LEU A 123 -6.54 -7.29 8.80
C LEU A 123 -6.58 -6.05 7.92
N LYS A 124 -5.63 -5.15 8.11
CA LYS A 124 -5.47 -3.94 7.29
C LYS A 124 -5.34 -4.28 5.82
N LYS A 125 -4.44 -5.21 5.50
CA LYS A 125 -4.26 -5.66 4.13
C LYS A 125 -5.58 -6.16 3.53
N TRP A 126 -6.24 -7.09 4.21
CA TRP A 126 -7.43 -7.73 3.67
C TRP A 126 -8.52 -6.70 3.37
N LEU A 127 -8.78 -5.78 4.30
CA LEU A 127 -9.80 -4.74 4.14
C LEU A 127 -9.55 -3.91 2.89
N PHE A 128 -8.33 -3.40 2.70
CA PHE A 128 -8.02 -2.50 1.58
C PHE A 128 -8.10 -3.24 0.24
N VAL A 129 -7.56 -4.46 0.18
CA VAL A 129 -7.60 -5.28 -1.04
C VAL A 129 -9.05 -5.61 -1.41
N HIS A 130 -9.88 -5.92 -0.41
CA HIS A 130 -11.28 -6.23 -0.61
C HIS A 130 -12.03 -5.02 -1.15
N ILE A 131 -11.95 -3.86 -0.47
CA ILE A 131 -12.59 -2.61 -0.92
C ILE A 131 -12.17 -2.25 -2.34
N LEU A 132 -10.86 -2.28 -2.63
CA LEU A 132 -10.33 -1.77 -3.90
C LEU A 132 -10.55 -2.71 -5.09
N ASN A 133 -10.58 -4.03 -4.88
CA ASN A 133 -10.66 -4.99 -5.98
C ASN A 133 -12.02 -5.68 -6.07
N GLU A 134 -12.60 -6.03 -4.94
CA GLU A 134 -13.84 -6.81 -4.86
C GLU A 134 -15.02 -5.85 -4.81
N ASP A 135 -15.00 -4.90 -3.87
CA ASP A 135 -16.17 -4.04 -3.62
C ASP A 135 -16.35 -3.02 -4.74
N LYS A 136 -15.26 -2.38 -5.16
CA LYS A 136 -15.27 -1.58 -6.39
C LYS A 136 -15.65 -2.40 -7.62
N GLY A 137 -15.39 -3.71 -7.61
CA GLY A 137 -15.68 -4.62 -8.72
C GLY A 137 -17.17 -4.77 -9.04
N TYR A 138 -18.05 -4.57 -8.06
CA TYR A 138 -19.50 -4.61 -8.30
C TYR A 138 -20.11 -3.25 -8.67
N LEU A 139 -19.36 -2.14 -8.63
CA LEU A 139 -19.88 -0.81 -8.96
C LEU A 139 -20.42 -0.73 -10.38
N GLU A 140 -19.71 -1.29 -11.35
CA GLU A 140 -20.15 -1.31 -12.75
C GLU A 140 -21.45 -2.11 -12.91
N TRP A 141 -21.63 -3.18 -12.13
CA TRP A 141 -22.88 -3.94 -12.12
C TRP A 141 -24.04 -3.12 -11.54
N LEU A 142 -23.83 -2.45 -10.40
CA LEU A 142 -24.85 -1.62 -9.76
C LEU A 142 -25.26 -0.41 -10.62
N LYS A 143 -24.37 0.13 -11.46
CA LYS A 143 -24.70 1.22 -12.40
C LYS A 143 -25.61 0.76 -13.54
N VAL A 144 -25.42 -0.46 -14.04
CA VAL A 144 -26.21 -1.01 -15.16
C VAL A 144 -27.62 -1.37 -14.71
N GLU A 145 -27.77 -1.86 -13.48
CA GLU A 145 -29.06 -2.14 -12.87
C GLU A 145 -29.77 -0.84 -12.47
N LYS A 146 -30.54 -0.27 -13.41
CA LYS A 146 -31.19 1.07 -13.39
C LYS A 146 -32.14 1.37 -12.21
N ASN A 147 -32.29 0.47 -11.24
CA ASN A 147 -33.22 0.61 -10.11
C ASN A 147 -32.53 0.72 -8.74
N TYR A 148 -31.19 0.79 -8.67
CA TYR A 148 -30.45 0.71 -7.40
C TYR A 148 -29.92 2.05 -6.86
N HIS A 149 -30.73 3.11 -6.92
CA HIS A 149 -30.41 4.41 -6.30
C HIS A 149 -31.14 4.67 -4.98
N ASN A 150 -32.05 3.77 -4.58
CA ASN A 150 -32.66 3.84 -3.26
C ASN A 150 -31.79 3.06 -2.25
N TYR A 151 -31.04 3.82 -1.45
CA TYR A 151 -30.26 3.29 -0.34
C TYR A 151 -31.00 3.40 1.02
N ASP A 152 -32.27 3.79 1.03
CA ASP A 152 -33.04 4.02 2.27
C ASP A 152 -33.07 2.75 3.13
N TRP A 153 -33.29 1.59 2.49
CA TRP A 153 -33.29 0.32 3.20
C TRP A 153 -31.91 -0.06 3.77
N ILE A 154 -30.81 0.37 3.13
CA ILE A 154 -29.44 0.14 3.60
C ILE A 154 -29.15 1.03 4.80
N GLU A 155 -29.55 2.30 4.72
CA GLU A 155 -29.46 3.24 5.83
C GLU A 155 -30.33 2.78 7.01
N ASP A 156 -31.51 2.23 6.75
CA ASP A 156 -32.38 1.65 7.79
C ASP A 156 -31.76 0.40 8.42
N ASP A 157 -31.14 -0.50 7.66
CA ASP A 157 -30.40 -1.65 8.24
C ASP A 157 -29.22 -1.14 9.09
N LEU A 158 -28.48 -0.13 8.61
CA LEU A 158 -27.36 0.50 9.32
C LEU A 158 -27.79 1.12 10.66
N ARG A 159 -29.01 1.69 10.76
CA ARG A 159 -29.58 2.22 12.02
C ARG A 159 -29.74 1.18 13.12
N HIS A 160 -29.78 -0.09 12.79
CA HIS A 160 -29.87 -1.18 13.78
C HIS A 160 -28.49 -1.65 14.26
N SER A 161 -27.39 -1.16 13.67
CA SER A 161 -26.03 -1.49 14.14
C SER A 161 -25.80 -0.95 15.55
N HIS A 162 -25.12 -1.73 16.38
CA HIS A 162 -24.68 -1.29 17.70
C HIS A 162 -23.70 -0.11 17.66
N TYR A 163 -23.09 0.15 16.49
CA TYR A 163 -22.10 1.21 16.30
C TYR A 163 -22.65 2.41 15.52
N TYR A 164 -23.97 2.50 15.31
CA TYR A 164 -24.58 3.51 14.42
C TYR A 164 -24.14 4.94 14.75
N GLU A 165 -24.21 5.35 16.02
CA GLU A 165 -23.84 6.71 16.44
C GLU A 165 -22.38 7.01 16.16
N GLU A 166 -21.47 6.06 16.44
CA GLU A 166 -20.05 6.25 16.18
C GLU A 166 -19.72 6.27 14.70
N ILE A 167 -20.41 5.45 13.89
CA ILE A 167 -20.29 5.43 12.43
C ILE A 167 -20.69 6.79 11.86
N GLN A 168 -21.87 7.31 12.24
CA GLN A 168 -22.37 8.61 11.74
C GLN A 168 -21.42 9.73 12.17
N SER A 169 -21.03 9.77 13.45
CA SER A 169 -20.07 10.74 13.97
C SER A 169 -18.75 10.69 13.19
N LEU A 170 -18.20 9.52 12.90
CA LEU A 170 -16.95 9.41 12.15
C LEU A 170 -17.13 9.90 10.71
N TYR A 171 -18.20 9.47 10.04
CA TYR A 171 -18.49 9.87 8.67
C TYR A 171 -18.65 11.38 8.55
N GLU A 172 -19.39 12.02 9.46
CA GLU A 172 -19.53 13.47 9.53
C GLU A 172 -18.18 14.17 9.67
N LYS A 173 -17.32 13.68 10.57
CA LYS A 173 -16.01 14.30 10.82
C LYS A 173 -15.03 14.10 9.66
N VAL A 174 -15.08 12.96 8.96
CA VAL A 174 -14.15 12.66 7.86
C VAL A 174 -14.62 13.30 6.55
N ILE A 175 -15.90 13.13 6.20
CA ILE A 175 -16.46 13.49 4.90
C ILE A 175 -17.13 14.86 4.91
N LEU A 176 -17.97 15.15 5.90
CA LEU A 176 -18.86 16.33 5.88
C LEU A 176 -18.26 17.57 6.60
N SER A 177 -17.23 17.37 7.41
CA SER A 177 -16.57 18.45 8.15
C SER A 177 -15.96 19.49 7.23
N LYS A 178 -16.05 20.77 7.62
CA LYS A 178 -15.30 21.86 6.96
C LYS A 178 -13.79 21.75 7.18
N LYS A 179 -13.35 21.07 8.25
CA LYS A 179 -11.93 20.80 8.50
C LYS A 179 -11.52 19.55 7.71
N GLN A 180 -10.66 19.74 6.72
CA GLN A 180 -10.25 18.70 5.77
C GLN A 180 -8.76 18.34 5.88
N ASN A 181 -8.12 18.71 6.99
CA ASN A 181 -6.71 18.45 7.28
C ASN A 181 -6.39 16.94 7.20
N ILE A 182 -5.21 16.59 6.73
CA ILE A 182 -4.72 15.20 6.75
C ILE A 182 -3.43 15.17 7.56
N SER A 183 -3.07 14.02 8.12
CA SER A 183 -1.83 13.91 8.89
C SER A 183 -0.61 14.20 8.00
N LYS A 184 0.45 14.75 8.61
CA LYS A 184 1.64 15.26 7.91
C LYS A 184 2.25 14.25 6.94
N GLU A 185 2.23 12.97 7.30
CA GLU A 185 2.71 11.85 6.46
C GLU A 185 2.06 11.79 5.06
N PHE A 186 0.80 12.21 4.91
CA PHE A 186 0.12 12.25 3.61
C PHE A 186 0.36 13.56 2.86
N ILE A 187 0.63 14.66 3.58
CA ILE A 187 0.92 15.98 2.99
C ILE A 187 2.27 15.95 2.28
N ASP A 188 3.31 15.46 2.96
CA ASP A 188 4.70 15.56 2.50
C ASP A 188 4.92 14.82 1.17
N ILE A 189 4.26 13.67 0.98
CA ILE A 189 4.35 12.87 -0.25
C ILE A 189 3.31 13.31 -1.30
N GLY A 190 2.12 13.72 -0.83
CA GLY A 190 0.98 14.08 -1.66
C GLY A 190 0.11 12.87 -2.03
N GLU A 191 -1.19 13.01 -1.80
CA GLU A 191 -2.24 12.00 -2.02
C GLU A 191 -2.19 11.38 -3.44
N GLN A 192 -2.16 12.23 -4.46
CA GLN A 192 -2.12 11.77 -5.86
C GLN A 192 -0.84 10.99 -6.19
N ASN A 193 0.28 11.34 -5.53
CA ASN A 193 1.54 10.65 -5.75
C ASN A 193 1.49 9.27 -5.11
N LEU A 194 0.99 9.16 -3.86
CA LEU A 194 0.77 7.88 -3.18
C LEU A 194 -0.16 6.96 -3.98
N LYS A 195 -1.24 7.49 -4.56
CA LYS A 195 -2.12 6.73 -5.46
C LYS A 195 -1.37 6.19 -6.68
N ALA A 196 -0.60 7.02 -7.38
CA ALA A 196 0.17 6.59 -8.55
C ALA A 196 1.25 5.55 -8.19
N ILE A 197 1.95 5.72 -7.06
CA ILE A 197 2.94 4.74 -6.56
C ILE A 197 2.24 3.40 -6.26
N SER A 198 1.12 3.44 -5.54
CA SER A 198 0.31 2.26 -5.21
C SER A 198 -0.14 1.50 -6.45
N GLU A 199 -0.66 2.22 -7.47
CA GLU A 199 -1.08 1.63 -8.73
C GLU A 199 0.08 0.92 -9.46
N LEU A 200 1.27 1.53 -9.53
CA LEU A 200 2.45 0.91 -10.12
C LEU A 200 2.89 -0.33 -9.33
N TRP A 201 2.97 -0.20 -8.00
CA TRP A 201 3.41 -1.27 -7.10
C TRP A 201 2.59 -2.54 -7.28
N TYR A 202 1.26 -2.43 -7.22
CA TYR A 202 0.37 -3.59 -7.27
C TYR A 202 0.13 -4.10 -8.69
N ARG A 203 -0.02 -3.20 -9.69
CA ARG A 203 -0.25 -3.61 -11.08
C ARG A 203 0.88 -4.49 -11.60
N TYR A 204 2.12 -4.13 -11.30
CA TYR A 204 3.31 -4.84 -11.78
C TYR A 204 3.89 -5.83 -10.76
N LYS A 205 3.25 -6.00 -9.60
CA LYS A 205 3.64 -6.96 -8.55
C LYS A 205 5.10 -6.81 -8.11
N LEU A 206 5.50 -5.56 -7.88
CA LEU A 206 6.90 -5.13 -7.72
C LEU A 206 7.56 -5.60 -6.43
N LYS A 207 6.79 -5.99 -5.41
CA LYS A 207 7.33 -6.50 -4.14
C LYS A 207 8.28 -7.66 -4.35
N THR A 208 9.53 -7.50 -3.97
CA THR A 208 10.49 -8.60 -3.88
C THR A 208 10.23 -9.40 -2.61
N GLY A 209 9.90 -8.78 -1.48
CA GLY A 209 9.82 -9.45 -0.17
C GLY A 209 11.13 -9.35 0.63
N ILE A 210 12.15 -8.71 0.06
CA ILE A 210 13.33 -8.26 0.77
C ILE A 210 13.03 -6.82 1.21
N ALA A 211 12.70 -6.64 2.50
CA ALA A 211 12.07 -5.39 2.98
C ALA A 211 12.84 -4.12 2.61
N ILE A 212 14.17 -4.14 2.63
CA ILE A 212 14.97 -2.97 2.23
C ILE A 212 14.89 -2.66 0.74
N VAL A 213 14.91 -3.68 -0.10
CA VAL A 213 14.87 -3.55 -1.54
C VAL A 213 13.50 -2.99 -1.90
N ASP A 214 12.44 -3.52 -1.26
CA ASP A 214 11.08 -3.00 -1.41
C ASP A 214 10.95 -1.53 -0.95
N ILE A 215 11.60 -1.13 0.16
CA ILE A 215 11.65 0.27 0.61
C ILE A 215 12.33 1.15 -0.44
N GLN A 216 13.47 0.71 -0.99
CA GLN A 216 14.20 1.46 -2.03
C GLN A 216 13.40 1.56 -3.33
N HIS A 217 12.76 0.48 -3.77
CA HIS A 217 11.89 0.46 -4.94
C HIS A 217 10.73 1.44 -4.81
N LEU A 218 10.05 1.49 -3.66
CA LEU A 218 8.98 2.45 -3.41
C LEU A 218 9.47 3.90 -3.46
N TRP A 219 10.68 4.17 -2.96
CA TRP A 219 11.26 5.50 -3.05
C TRP A 219 11.62 5.87 -4.50
N LEU A 220 12.14 4.92 -5.28
CA LEU A 220 12.37 5.12 -6.71
C LEU A 220 11.07 5.45 -7.46
N LEU A 221 9.98 4.72 -7.18
CA LEU A 221 8.67 5.01 -7.75
C LEU A 221 8.17 6.40 -7.32
N HIS A 222 8.40 6.79 -6.07
CA HIS A 222 8.08 8.13 -5.59
C HIS A 222 8.81 9.21 -6.38
N LEU A 223 10.13 9.07 -6.55
CA LEU A 223 10.94 10.00 -7.32
C LEU A 223 10.46 10.09 -8.77
N ILE A 224 10.19 8.95 -9.43
CA ILE A 224 9.64 8.93 -10.79
C ILE A 224 8.31 9.68 -10.87
N VAL A 225 7.36 9.35 -9.99
CA VAL A 225 6.02 9.98 -9.98
C VAL A 225 6.12 11.48 -9.70
N ARG A 226 6.99 11.89 -8.77
CA ARG A 226 7.25 13.30 -8.46
C ARG A 226 7.80 14.03 -9.68
N THR A 227 8.81 13.48 -10.34
CA THR A 227 9.45 14.09 -11.51
C THR A 227 8.48 14.16 -12.71
N GLU A 228 7.70 13.10 -12.96
CA GLU A 228 6.65 13.11 -14.00
C GLU A 228 5.57 14.19 -13.72
N LYS A 229 5.24 14.42 -12.45
CA LYS A 229 4.25 15.44 -12.08
C LYS A 229 4.76 16.85 -12.38
N VAL A 230 5.98 17.17 -11.97
CA VAL A 230 6.63 18.46 -12.25
C VAL A 230 6.75 18.68 -13.76
N TYR A 231 7.17 17.65 -14.51
CA TYR A 231 7.21 17.68 -15.97
C TYR A 231 5.82 17.95 -16.60
N LYS A 232 4.74 17.31 -16.12
CA LYS A 232 3.38 17.56 -16.63
C LYS A 232 2.88 18.98 -16.34
N GLN A 233 3.25 19.57 -15.19
CA GLN A 233 2.92 20.95 -14.87
C GLN A 233 3.62 21.93 -15.83
N ARG A 234 4.87 21.64 -16.22
CA ARG A 234 5.60 22.39 -17.25
C ARG A 234 4.88 22.39 -18.59
N LEU A 235 4.36 21.24 -19.04
CA LEU A 235 3.64 21.12 -20.31
C LEU A 235 2.35 21.94 -20.34
N LYS A 236 1.67 22.09 -19.20
CA LYS A 236 0.44 22.88 -19.08
C LYS A 236 0.67 24.39 -18.99
N GLN A 237 1.92 24.86 -19.02
CA GLN A 237 2.30 26.27 -18.86
C GLN A 237 1.79 26.90 -17.56
N GLU A 238 1.59 26.10 -16.51
CA GLU A 238 1.06 26.56 -15.22
C GLU A 238 2.13 27.26 -14.35
N ILE A 239 3.40 27.28 -14.79
CA ILE A 239 4.58 27.77 -14.03
C ILE A 239 5.59 28.44 -14.99
N ASP A 240 6.35 29.41 -14.49
CA ASP A 240 7.39 30.17 -15.21
C ASP A 240 8.63 29.33 -15.60
N SER A 241 9.33 29.75 -16.65
CA SER A 241 10.09 28.86 -17.54
C SER A 241 11.52 28.52 -17.14
N SER A 242 12.24 29.34 -16.35
CA SER A 242 13.66 29.09 -16.01
C SER A 242 13.89 28.41 -14.65
N GLU A 243 13.11 28.73 -13.62
CA GLU A 243 13.23 28.06 -12.30
C GLU A 243 12.81 26.58 -12.38
N LEU A 244 11.84 26.27 -13.24
CA LEU A 244 11.32 24.92 -13.43
C LEU A 244 12.28 23.99 -14.18
N SER A 245 13.18 24.52 -15.02
CA SER A 245 14.22 23.68 -15.64
C SER A 245 15.27 23.24 -14.64
N ASP A 246 15.61 24.09 -13.68
CA ASP A 246 16.56 23.77 -12.62
C ASP A 246 15.96 22.76 -11.64
N GLU A 247 14.70 22.96 -11.20
CA GLU A 247 14.00 21.97 -10.36
C GLU A 247 13.91 20.60 -11.05
N LEU A 248 13.55 20.56 -12.33
CA LEU A 248 13.43 19.29 -13.06
C LEU A 248 14.78 18.59 -13.23
N ARG A 249 15.85 19.36 -13.47
CA ARG A 249 17.22 18.85 -13.54
C ARG A 249 17.66 18.28 -12.19
N ASP A 250 17.40 18.98 -11.09
CA ASP A 250 17.72 18.53 -9.73
C ASP A 250 16.97 17.25 -9.36
N LEU A 251 15.71 17.13 -9.76
CA LEU A 251 14.90 15.92 -9.55
C LEU A 251 15.42 14.73 -10.35
N ILE A 252 15.83 14.95 -11.61
CA ILE A 252 16.43 13.90 -12.45
C ILE A 252 17.76 13.46 -11.86
N GLN A 253 18.61 14.41 -11.46
CA GLN A 253 19.90 14.11 -10.84
C GLN A 253 19.72 13.30 -9.55
N SER A 254 18.80 13.72 -8.67
CA SER A 254 18.46 13.00 -7.44
C SER A 254 17.95 11.58 -7.71
N LEU A 255 17.13 11.39 -8.75
CA LEU A 255 16.66 10.07 -9.18
C LEU A 255 17.83 9.18 -9.65
N ILE A 256 18.74 9.71 -10.46
CA ILE A 256 19.91 8.96 -10.96
C ILE A 256 20.85 8.54 -9.83
N GLU A 257 21.12 9.45 -8.89
CA GLU A 257 21.94 9.16 -7.72
C GLU A 257 21.31 8.05 -6.88
N TYR A 258 20.00 8.12 -6.65
CA TYR A 258 19.30 7.11 -5.88
C TYR A 258 19.24 5.74 -6.58
N ILE A 259 19.12 5.70 -7.92
CA ILE A 259 19.23 4.45 -8.70
C ILE A 259 20.59 3.79 -8.46
N ARG A 260 21.68 4.56 -8.46
CA ARG A 260 23.04 4.03 -8.22
C ARG A 260 23.18 3.48 -6.80
N GLU A 261 22.65 4.18 -5.80
CA GLU A 261 22.66 3.70 -4.41
C GLU A 261 21.86 2.40 -4.24
N HIS A 262 20.71 2.31 -4.90
CA HIS A 262 19.89 1.11 -4.92
C HIS A 262 20.65 -0.08 -5.52
N PHE A 263 21.27 0.09 -6.70
CA PHE A 263 22.08 -0.95 -7.32
C PHE A 263 23.23 -1.41 -6.42
N ASN A 264 23.95 -0.48 -5.79
CA ASN A 264 25.01 -0.82 -4.84
C ASN A 264 24.49 -1.68 -3.68
N THR A 265 23.26 -1.42 -3.22
CA THR A 265 22.63 -2.19 -2.14
C THR A 265 22.34 -3.62 -2.60
N GLU A 266 21.74 -3.80 -3.78
CA GLU A 266 21.46 -5.12 -4.33
C GLU A 266 22.73 -5.91 -4.62
N GLU A 267 23.73 -5.26 -5.20
CA GLU A 267 25.03 -5.86 -5.51
C GLU A 267 25.76 -6.32 -4.25
N ALA A 268 25.71 -5.53 -3.18
CA ALA A 268 26.26 -5.94 -1.88
C ALA A 268 25.55 -7.18 -1.33
N ILE A 269 24.22 -7.27 -1.47
CA ILE A 269 23.44 -8.45 -1.07
C ILE A 269 23.82 -9.65 -1.94
N MET A 270 23.80 -9.48 -3.28
CA MET A 270 24.14 -10.54 -4.24
C MET A 270 25.53 -11.11 -3.96
N ASN A 271 26.52 -10.24 -3.77
CA ASN A 271 27.89 -10.63 -3.48
C ASN A 271 28.00 -11.36 -2.15
N ARG A 272 27.43 -10.80 -1.09
CA ARG A 272 27.52 -11.37 0.27
C ARG A 272 26.94 -12.77 0.36
N PHE A 273 25.86 -13.03 -0.38
CA PHE A 273 25.12 -14.27 -0.32
C PHE A 273 25.38 -15.21 -1.51
N ASN A 274 26.36 -14.89 -2.38
CA ASN A 274 26.77 -15.67 -3.55
C ASN A 274 25.62 -15.95 -4.51
N TYR A 275 24.88 -14.92 -4.90
CA TYR A 275 23.80 -15.06 -5.88
C TYR A 275 24.35 -15.51 -7.24
N LEU A 276 23.87 -16.64 -7.75
CA LEU A 276 24.37 -17.23 -8.99
C LEU A 276 24.22 -16.31 -10.21
N GLY A 277 23.20 -15.45 -10.20
CA GLY A 277 22.91 -14.49 -11.28
C GLY A 277 23.68 -13.17 -11.19
N GLU A 278 24.52 -12.96 -10.18
CA GLU A 278 25.19 -11.67 -9.86
C GLU A 278 25.84 -11.04 -11.10
N LYS A 279 26.66 -11.80 -11.85
CA LYS A 279 27.37 -11.28 -13.02
C LYS A 279 26.43 -10.76 -14.12
N ASN A 280 25.29 -11.40 -14.33
CA ASN A 280 24.33 -10.94 -15.34
C ASN A 280 23.52 -9.76 -14.83
N HIS A 281 23.18 -9.74 -13.55
CA HIS A 281 22.47 -8.65 -12.89
C HIS A 281 23.29 -7.36 -12.93
N ILE A 282 24.56 -7.40 -12.50
CA ILE A 282 25.50 -6.27 -12.55
C ILE A 282 25.65 -5.72 -13.98
N LYS A 283 25.75 -6.59 -14.99
CA LYS A 283 25.82 -6.14 -16.40
C LYS A 283 24.59 -5.37 -16.84
N GLN A 284 23.41 -5.66 -16.28
CA GLN A 284 22.20 -4.90 -16.57
C GLN A 284 22.26 -3.51 -15.92
N HIS A 285 22.72 -3.42 -14.66
CA HIS A 285 22.97 -2.15 -13.97
C HIS A 285 24.00 -1.28 -14.71
N GLU A 286 25.13 -1.87 -15.13
CA GLU A 286 26.18 -1.18 -15.88
C GLU A 286 25.63 -0.59 -17.20
N ARG A 287 24.87 -1.39 -17.96
CA ARG A 287 24.24 -0.93 -19.21
C ARG A 287 23.23 0.18 -18.97
N PHE A 288 22.46 0.10 -17.88
CA PHE A 288 21.50 1.13 -17.54
C PHE A 288 22.17 2.43 -17.11
N ASN A 289 23.25 2.35 -16.32
CA ASN A 289 24.06 3.53 -15.98
C ASN A 289 24.64 4.23 -17.20
N ILE A 290 25.06 3.47 -18.23
CA ILE A 290 25.52 4.03 -19.51
C ILE A 290 24.37 4.73 -20.25
N LEU A 291 23.19 4.09 -20.32
CA LEU A 291 22.01 4.69 -20.93
C LEU A 291 21.61 6.00 -20.22
N ILE A 292 21.63 6.02 -18.89
CA ILE A 292 21.34 7.20 -18.09
C ILE A 292 22.31 8.32 -18.41
N ALA A 293 23.62 8.04 -18.48
CA ALA A 293 24.63 9.04 -18.80
C ALA A 293 24.39 9.67 -20.18
N ASP A 294 24.21 8.85 -21.21
CA ASP A 294 23.93 9.32 -22.59
C ASP A 294 22.64 10.14 -22.68
N LEU A 295 21.58 9.73 -21.98
CA LEU A 295 20.32 10.48 -21.96
C LEU A 295 20.44 11.78 -21.15
N THR A 296 21.22 11.80 -20.07
CA THR A 296 21.44 13.01 -19.25
C THR A 296 22.18 14.06 -20.07
N ASP A 297 23.24 13.69 -20.79
CA ASP A 297 24.00 14.58 -21.67
C ASP A 297 23.08 15.23 -22.73
N ARG A 298 22.12 14.48 -23.29
CA ARG A 298 21.16 15.01 -24.27
C ARG A 298 20.17 16.01 -23.66
N THR A 299 19.85 15.86 -22.38
CA THR A 299 18.93 16.75 -21.66
C THR A 299 19.56 18.04 -21.16
N GLU A 300 20.90 18.19 -21.21
CA GLU A 300 21.59 19.42 -20.78
C GLU A 300 21.12 20.67 -21.54
N SER A 301 20.66 20.50 -22.78
CA SER A 301 20.09 21.55 -23.63
C SER A 301 18.74 22.10 -23.15
N GLY A 302 18.09 21.46 -22.17
CA GLY A 302 16.76 21.83 -21.69
C GLY A 302 15.61 21.40 -22.62
N ASP A 303 15.88 20.51 -23.58
CA ASP A 303 14.86 19.96 -24.46
C ASP A 303 13.84 19.10 -23.68
N LEU A 304 12.60 19.59 -23.63
CA LEU A 304 11.49 18.93 -22.95
C LEU A 304 11.13 17.58 -23.58
N GLU A 305 11.40 17.38 -24.86
CA GLU A 305 11.14 16.09 -25.54
C GLU A 305 12.18 15.06 -25.13
N ALA A 306 13.45 15.44 -25.08
CA ALA A 306 14.53 14.61 -24.55
C ALA A 306 14.29 14.22 -23.08
N ILE A 307 13.82 15.16 -22.24
CA ILE A 307 13.48 14.87 -20.84
C ILE A 307 12.29 13.91 -20.73
N ALA A 308 11.26 14.10 -21.55
CA ALA A 308 10.11 13.18 -21.58
C ALA A 308 10.56 11.76 -21.91
N LYS A 309 11.42 11.63 -22.93
CA LYS A 309 11.96 10.36 -23.38
C LYS A 309 12.80 9.70 -22.29
N LEU A 310 13.68 10.47 -21.63
CA LEU A 310 14.46 10.00 -20.49
C LEU A 310 13.55 9.47 -19.37
N LEU A 311 12.53 10.23 -18.94
CA LEU A 311 11.63 9.80 -17.86
C LEU A 311 10.85 8.54 -18.23
N GLN A 312 10.40 8.43 -19.48
CA GLN A 312 9.73 7.23 -19.97
C GLN A 312 10.66 6.02 -19.95
N ASP A 313 11.87 6.15 -20.50
CA ASP A 313 12.83 5.05 -20.60
C ASP A 313 13.31 4.60 -19.22
N LEU A 314 13.56 5.55 -18.30
CA LEU A 314 13.87 5.27 -16.89
C LEU A 314 12.76 4.45 -16.23
N LYS A 315 11.52 4.90 -16.38
CA LYS A 315 10.35 4.26 -15.76
C LYS A 315 10.10 2.87 -16.31
N GLU A 316 10.14 2.70 -17.63
CA GLU A 316 9.89 1.41 -18.27
C GLU A 316 10.98 0.39 -17.90
N TRP A 317 12.25 0.79 -17.97
CA TRP A 317 13.35 -0.08 -17.59
C TRP A 317 13.26 -0.48 -16.12
N LEU A 318 13.06 0.49 -15.22
CA LEU A 318 13.04 0.22 -13.78
C LEU A 318 11.88 -0.69 -13.39
N ILE A 319 10.67 -0.42 -13.87
CA ILE A 319 9.50 -1.28 -13.59
C ILE A 319 9.75 -2.70 -14.10
N SER A 320 10.29 -2.85 -15.32
CA SER A 320 10.58 -4.15 -15.89
C SER A 320 11.68 -4.89 -15.11
N HIS A 321 12.74 -4.18 -14.70
CA HIS A 321 13.86 -4.75 -13.97
C HIS A 321 13.40 -5.26 -12.60
N ILE A 322 12.68 -4.43 -11.84
CA ILE A 322 12.12 -4.81 -10.53
C ILE A 322 11.20 -6.02 -10.65
N ALA A 323 10.27 -5.98 -11.61
CA ALA A 323 9.26 -7.03 -11.78
C ALA A 323 9.86 -8.38 -12.21
N VAL A 324 11.00 -8.39 -12.91
CA VAL A 324 11.55 -9.58 -13.57
C VAL A 324 12.88 -10.02 -12.95
N GLU A 325 13.84 -9.12 -12.84
CA GLU A 325 15.20 -9.43 -12.40
C GLU A 325 15.29 -9.42 -10.86
N ASP A 326 14.89 -8.34 -10.19
CA ASP A 326 14.99 -8.22 -8.72
C ASP A 326 14.08 -9.24 -8.03
N LYS A 327 12.94 -9.57 -8.65
CA LYS A 327 12.06 -10.64 -8.20
C LYS A 327 12.77 -12.00 -8.10
N LYS A 328 13.80 -12.27 -8.91
CA LYS A 328 14.60 -13.51 -8.82
C LYS A 328 15.40 -13.58 -7.52
N LEU A 329 15.84 -12.42 -6.99
CA LEU A 329 16.53 -12.34 -5.70
C LEU A 329 15.67 -12.92 -4.58
N PHE A 330 14.37 -12.61 -4.57
CA PHE A 330 13.44 -13.20 -3.60
C PHE A 330 13.43 -14.72 -3.64
N TYR A 331 13.26 -15.32 -4.82
CA TYR A 331 13.19 -16.78 -4.93
C TYR A 331 14.47 -17.46 -4.47
N PHE A 332 15.62 -16.82 -4.67
CA PHE A 332 16.91 -17.30 -4.21
C PHE A 332 17.10 -17.10 -2.69
N PHE A 333 16.69 -15.96 -2.15
CA PHE A 333 16.90 -15.60 -0.74
C PHE A 333 15.76 -15.98 0.20
N ARG A 334 14.61 -16.47 -0.28
CA ARG A 334 13.42 -16.74 0.55
C ARG A 334 13.68 -17.58 1.80
N SER A 335 14.59 -18.55 1.75
CA SER A 335 14.96 -19.39 2.89
C SER A 335 15.99 -18.74 3.84
N ARG A 336 16.57 -17.62 3.44
CA ARG A 336 17.62 -16.87 4.14
C ARG A 336 17.25 -15.39 4.37
N LEU A 337 15.98 -15.02 4.21
CA LEU A 337 15.50 -13.66 4.43
C LEU A 337 15.90 -13.08 5.80
N PRO A 338 15.88 -13.84 6.92
CA PRO A 338 16.36 -13.32 8.20
C PRO A 338 17.83 -12.87 8.13
N GLU A 339 18.71 -13.67 7.53
CA GLU A 339 20.13 -13.34 7.38
C GLU A 339 20.34 -12.12 6.47
N VAL A 340 19.60 -12.04 5.37
CA VAL A 340 19.65 -10.89 4.44
C VAL A 340 19.21 -9.62 5.16
N ASN A 341 18.10 -9.67 5.88
CA ASN A 341 17.58 -8.53 6.65
C ASN A 341 18.59 -8.07 7.72
N ASP A 342 19.24 -9.00 8.42
CA ASP A 342 20.26 -8.65 9.42
C ASP A 342 21.55 -8.09 8.79
N TYR A 343 21.95 -8.59 7.62
CA TYR A 343 23.08 -8.03 6.87
C TYR A 343 22.80 -6.58 6.48
N VAL A 344 21.65 -6.32 5.91
CA VAL A 344 21.22 -4.98 5.49
C VAL A 344 21.10 -4.03 6.67
N ARG A 345 20.51 -4.47 7.79
CA ARG A 345 20.42 -3.66 9.01
C ARG A 345 21.80 -3.22 9.49
N ARG A 346 22.81 -4.08 9.37
CA ARG A 346 24.20 -3.72 9.67
C ARG A 346 24.76 -2.72 8.66
N LEU A 347 24.54 -2.90 7.36
CA LEU A 347 24.97 -1.93 6.35
C LEU A 347 24.40 -0.54 6.61
N ASN A 348 23.12 -0.44 6.98
CA ASN A 348 22.48 0.83 7.32
C ASN A 348 23.09 1.44 8.60
N LYS A 349 23.36 0.62 9.62
CA LYS A 349 24.02 1.06 10.86
C LYS A 349 25.46 1.52 10.63
N GLU A 350 26.14 0.95 9.65
CA GLU A 350 27.50 1.31 9.23
C GLU A 350 27.51 2.46 8.20
N GLU A 351 26.35 3.08 7.90
CA GLU A 351 26.19 4.16 6.92
C GLU A 351 26.65 3.79 5.50
N LYS A 352 26.69 2.49 5.18
CA LYS A 352 27.06 1.98 3.85
C LYS A 352 25.88 1.98 2.87
N ILE A 353 24.67 2.00 3.41
CA ILE A 353 23.42 2.19 2.66
C ILE A 353 22.57 3.19 3.43
N HIS A 354 21.77 3.98 2.71
CA HIS A 354 20.88 4.95 3.32
C HIS A 354 19.41 4.52 3.20
N ILE A 355 18.66 4.67 4.29
CA ILE A 355 17.21 4.44 4.34
C ILE A 355 16.52 5.71 4.81
N TRP A 356 15.90 6.43 3.87
CA TRP A 356 15.13 7.63 4.16
C TRP A 356 13.91 7.29 5.02
N LYS A 357 13.60 8.14 6.02
CA LYS A 357 12.43 7.93 6.90
C LYS A 357 11.13 7.97 6.10
N GLU A 358 11.10 8.81 5.09
CA GLU A 358 10.03 9.01 4.13
C GLU A 358 9.82 7.76 3.27
N ALA A 359 10.90 7.07 2.86
CA ALA A 359 10.81 5.80 2.16
C ALA A 359 10.22 4.70 3.05
N VAL A 360 10.63 4.62 4.31
CA VAL A 360 10.02 3.72 5.30
C VAL A 360 8.55 4.05 5.52
N MET A 361 8.19 5.32 5.49
CA MET A 361 6.80 5.77 5.62
C MET A 361 5.94 5.31 4.44
N ILE A 362 6.41 5.46 3.20
CA ILE A 362 5.74 4.92 2.01
C ILE A 362 5.60 3.41 2.12
N TYR A 363 6.66 2.71 2.53
CA TYR A 363 6.60 1.26 2.75
C TYR A 363 5.58 0.87 3.82
N LYS A 364 5.51 1.57 4.95
CA LYS A 364 4.48 1.34 5.96
C LYS A 364 3.09 1.64 5.43
N LEU A 365 2.93 2.64 4.56
CA LEU A 365 1.65 3.01 3.96
C LEU A 365 1.21 2.07 2.83
N LEU A 366 2.13 1.39 2.12
CA LEU A 366 1.81 0.61 0.91
C LEU A 366 2.11 -0.89 1.05
N VAL A 367 3.12 -1.29 1.82
CA VAL A 367 3.67 -2.66 1.84
C VAL A 367 3.51 -3.37 3.18
N ASP A 368 3.37 -2.63 4.30
CA ASP A 368 2.74 -3.22 5.48
C ASP A 368 1.29 -3.66 5.20
N TYR A 369 0.76 -3.35 4.01
CA TYR A 369 -0.48 -3.89 3.48
C TYR A 369 -0.27 -5.11 2.55
N GLU A 370 0.81 -5.92 2.68
CA GLU A 370 1.20 -6.88 1.62
C GLU A 370 1.39 -8.40 1.90
N ASP A 371 0.90 -9.05 2.96
CA ASP A 371 0.91 -10.54 3.06
C ASP A 371 -0.39 -11.27 2.61
N ILE A 372 -0.64 -11.33 1.30
CA ILE A 372 -1.75 -12.05 0.61
C ILE A 372 -1.29 -12.29 -0.84
N SER A 373 -0.77 -13.48 -1.14
CA SER A 373 -1.12 -14.25 -2.34
C SER A 373 -0.50 -15.66 -2.36
N ASP A 374 0.51 -15.97 -1.55
CA ASP A 374 1.10 -17.32 -1.53
C ASP A 374 0.42 -18.28 -0.55
N SER A 375 -0.82 -18.65 -0.84
CA SER A 375 -1.39 -19.94 -0.39
C SER A 375 -2.41 -20.49 -1.40
N LYS A 376 -2.03 -20.50 -2.68
CA LYS A 376 -2.65 -21.37 -3.68
C LYS A 376 -1.56 -22.05 -4.48
N HIS A 377 -0.92 -23.06 -3.89
CA HIS A 377 -0.37 -24.26 -4.59
C HIS A 377 0.26 -25.24 -3.59
N LEU A 378 -0.56 -25.83 -2.71
CA LEU A 378 -0.29 -27.13 -2.09
C LEU A 378 -1.60 -27.91 -2.00
N SER A 379 -2.15 -28.28 -3.16
CA SER A 379 -3.04 -29.43 -3.29
C SER A 379 -2.99 -29.92 -4.74
N ARG A 380 -1.98 -30.73 -5.03
CA ARG A 380 -2.01 -31.80 -6.04
C ARG A 380 -0.76 -32.66 -5.81
N GLN A 381 -0.98 -33.98 -5.80
CA GLN A 381 -0.12 -35.07 -5.33
C GLN A 381 -0.25 -35.23 -3.80
N GLN A 382 -0.80 -36.31 -3.25
CA GLN A 382 -0.69 -37.74 -3.58
C GLN A 382 -2.00 -38.45 -3.20
N HIS A 383 -2.67 -39.11 -4.14
CA HIS A 383 -2.75 -40.58 -4.20
C HIS A 383 -1.56 -41.35 -3.64
#